data_AF-A0A0Q8HHN9-F1
#
_entry.id   AF-A0A0Q8HHN9-F1
#
_cell.length_a   1.000
_cell.length_b   1.000
_cell.length_c   1.000
_cell.angle_alpha   90.00
_cell.angle_beta   90.00
_cell.angle_gamma   90.00
#
_symmetry.space_group_name_H-M   'P 1'
#
loop_
_entity.id
_entity.type
_entity.pdbx_description
1 polymer ?
#
loop_
_entity_poly.entity_id
_entity_poly.type
_entity_poly.pdbx_seq_one_letter_code
_entity_poly.pdbx_strand_id
1 'polypeptide(L)'
;MGAQTNLIRREREKDRHQVGVTEIVELKIQSVNLDNSAPNAGRVPVVQIDVCWDVSNADVVDASGKSVTDPDLPNRGWSRYMVANYRYATAPSDGWRVASGQDLEQAPCADS
;
A
#
# COMPACT_ATOMS: atom_id res chain seq x y z
N MET A 1 9.56 -9.52 0.65
CA MET A 1 8.09 -9.58 0.46
C MET A 1 7.52 -10.92 0.96
N GLY A 2 7.76 -11.29 2.22
CA GLY A 2 7.24 -12.56 2.79
C GLY A 2 6.21 -12.34 3.91
N ALA A 3 6.41 -11.32 4.74
CA ALA A 3 5.54 -11.05 5.88
C ALA A 3 4.10 -10.67 5.50
N GLN A 4 3.91 -9.76 4.52
CA GLN A 4 2.58 -9.33 4.07
C GLN A 4 1.78 -10.46 3.44
N THR A 5 2.39 -11.24 2.53
CA THR A 5 1.75 -12.41 1.91
C THR A 5 1.35 -13.45 2.96
N ASN A 6 2.22 -13.71 3.94
CA ASN A 6 1.93 -14.65 5.02
C ASN A 6 0.80 -14.14 5.94
N LEU A 7 0.76 -12.84 6.23
CA LEU A 7 -0.31 -12.23 7.01
C LEU A 7 -1.66 -12.41 6.29
N ILE A 8 -1.76 -11.99 5.02
CA ILE A 8 -2.99 -12.11 4.23
C ILE A 8 -3.43 -13.58 4.15
N ARG A 9 -2.49 -14.51 3.93
CA ARG A 9 -2.79 -15.94 3.90
C ARG A 9 -3.38 -16.42 5.24
N ARG A 10 -2.76 -16.06 6.37
CA ARG A 10 -3.23 -16.44 7.71
C ARG A 10 -4.59 -15.86 8.05
N GLU A 11 -4.88 -14.63 7.64
CA GLU A 11 -6.20 -14.04 7.87
C GLU A 11 -7.27 -14.75 7.03
N ARG A 12 -6.96 -15.09 5.77
CA ARG A 12 -7.85 -15.91 4.94
C ARG A 12 -8.03 -17.34 5.45
N GLU A 13 -6.99 -17.95 6.02
CA GLU A 13 -7.09 -19.27 6.69
C GLU A 13 -8.03 -19.25 7.91
N LYS A 14 -8.31 -18.06 8.46
CA LYS A 14 -9.30 -17.85 9.54
C LYS A 14 -10.65 -17.35 9.01
N ASP A 15 -10.88 -17.45 7.69
CA ASP A 15 -12.06 -16.93 6.99
C ASP A 15 -12.31 -15.43 7.20
N ARG A 16 -11.26 -14.68 7.57
CA ARG A 16 -11.34 -13.24 7.72
C ARG A 16 -11.18 -12.56 6.37
N HIS A 17 -12.03 -11.58 6.13
CA HIS A 17 -12.04 -10.83 4.88
C HIS A 17 -12.49 -9.40 5.13
N GLN A 18 -12.05 -8.51 4.25
CA GLN A 18 -12.50 -7.13 4.25
C GLN A 18 -13.90 -7.04 3.64
N VAL A 19 -14.74 -6.21 4.26
CA VAL A 19 -15.98 -5.68 3.69
C VAL A 19 -15.86 -4.16 3.56
N GLY A 20 -16.69 -3.56 2.70
CA GLY A 20 -16.62 -2.12 2.44
C GLY A 20 -15.43 -1.73 1.56
N VAL A 21 -15.02 -0.46 1.61
CA VAL A 21 -14.07 0.13 0.66
C VAL A 21 -12.92 0.85 1.38
N THR A 22 -11.70 0.57 0.93
CA THR A 22 -10.51 1.37 1.25
C THR A 22 -10.29 2.38 0.13
N GLU A 23 -10.12 3.64 0.50
CA GLU A 23 -9.95 4.72 -0.46
C GLU A 23 -8.56 5.35 -0.32
N ILE A 24 -8.04 5.84 -1.45
CA ILE A 24 -6.89 6.75 -1.46
C ILE A 24 -7.45 8.15 -1.59
N VAL A 25 -7.44 8.90 -0.50
CA VAL A 25 -8.01 10.26 -0.45
C VAL A 25 -6.97 11.34 -0.80
N GLU A 26 -5.68 11.04 -0.62
CA GLU A 26 -4.60 11.94 -1.02
C GLU A 26 -3.37 11.15 -1.50
N LEU A 27 -2.70 11.63 -2.55
CA LEU A 27 -1.44 11.11 -3.05
C LEU A 27 -0.44 12.24 -3.24
N LYS A 28 0.73 12.11 -2.62
CA LYS A 28 1.86 13.05 -2.75
C LYS A 28 3.04 12.36 -3.40
N ILE A 29 3.56 12.96 -4.46
CA ILE A 29 4.82 12.52 -5.07
C ILE A 29 5.95 13.16 -4.28
N GLN A 30 6.80 12.34 -3.66
CA GLN A 30 7.96 12.80 -2.89
C GLN A 30 9.20 12.91 -3.76
N SER A 31 9.44 11.93 -4.63
CA SER A 31 10.55 11.96 -5.57
C SER A 31 10.29 11.06 -6.77
N VAL A 32 10.95 11.39 -7.88
CA VAL A 32 10.92 10.63 -9.13
C VAL A 32 12.36 10.46 -9.61
N ASN A 33 12.79 9.21 -9.78
CA ASN A 33 14.04 8.87 -10.43
C ASN A 33 13.74 7.88 -11.57
N LEU A 34 13.97 8.30 -12.82
CA LEU A 34 13.76 7.44 -14.00
C LEU A 34 15.06 6.85 -14.56
N ASP A 35 16.14 6.88 -13.78
CA ASP A 35 17.41 6.27 -14.18
C ASP A 35 17.25 4.75 -14.38
N ASN A 36 17.46 4.33 -15.61
CA ASN A 36 17.49 2.93 -16.03
C ASN A 36 18.81 2.60 -16.76
N SER A 37 19.89 3.31 -16.43
CA SER A 37 21.20 3.16 -17.10
C SER A 37 21.89 1.83 -16.81
N ALA A 38 21.60 1.19 -15.68
CA ALA A 38 22.21 -0.07 -15.27
C ALA A 38 21.22 -0.99 -14.53
N PRO A 39 20.17 -1.49 -15.21
CA PRO A 39 19.12 -2.29 -14.58
C PRO A 39 19.65 -3.60 -13.97
N ASN A 40 20.65 -4.21 -14.59
CA ASN A 40 21.31 -5.42 -14.07
C ASN A 40 22.07 -5.17 -12.75
N ALA A 41 22.42 -3.91 -12.46
CA ALA A 41 23.04 -3.49 -11.20
C ALA A 41 22.01 -2.92 -10.21
N GLY A 42 20.71 -3.09 -10.49
CA GLY A 42 19.61 -2.60 -9.64
C GLY A 42 19.24 -1.13 -9.85
N ARG A 43 19.86 -0.43 -10.82
CA ARG A 43 19.43 0.92 -11.21
C ARG A 43 18.23 0.83 -12.13
N VAL A 44 17.05 0.90 -11.53
CA VAL A 44 15.76 0.91 -12.20
C VAL A 44 14.99 2.16 -11.79
N PRO A 45 14.00 2.59 -12.59
CA PRO A 45 13.14 3.70 -12.21
C PRO A 45 12.41 3.44 -10.90
N VAL A 46 12.42 4.44 -10.03
CA VAL A 46 11.76 4.43 -8.73
C VAL A 46 11.04 5.77 -8.51
N VAL A 47 9.81 5.69 -8.03
CA VAL A 47 9.03 6.82 -7.54
C VAL A 47 8.74 6.60 -6.07
N GLN A 48 8.97 7.61 -5.24
CA GLN A 48 8.53 7.61 -3.85
C GLN A 48 7.23 8.41 -3.75
N ILE A 49 6.21 7.79 -3.18
CA ILE A 49 4.90 8.43 -2.94
C ILE A 49 4.52 8.30 -1.48
N ASP A 50 3.78 9.28 -0.98
CA ASP A 50 3.03 9.17 0.25
C ASP A 50 1.55 9.10 -0.12
N VAL A 51 0.84 8.14 0.47
CA VAL A 51 -0.58 7.89 0.23
C VAL A 51 -1.30 8.06 1.55
N CYS A 52 -2.33 8.89 1.57
CA CYS A 52 -3.30 8.90 2.66
C CYS A 52 -4.43 7.95 2.31
N TRP A 53 -4.64 6.96 3.18
CA TRP A 53 -5.72 5.99 3.05
C TRP A 53 -6.86 6.34 4.01
N ASP A 54 -8.07 6.01 3.58
CA ASP A 54 -9.30 6.08 4.37
C ASP A 54 -9.97 4.70 4.39
N VAL A 55 -10.21 4.19 5.61
CA VAL A 55 -10.88 2.92 5.88
C VAL A 55 -12.13 3.12 6.76
N SER A 56 -12.63 4.35 6.91
CA SER A 56 -13.86 4.64 7.66
C SER A 56 -15.09 3.88 7.15
N ASN A 57 -15.07 3.49 5.87
CA ASN A 57 -16.10 2.67 5.21
C ASN A 57 -15.64 1.23 4.97
N ALA A 58 -14.62 0.73 5.67
CA ALA A 58 -14.13 -0.64 5.59
C ALA A 58 -14.06 -1.30 6.97
N ASP A 59 -14.15 -2.63 6.98
CA ASP A 59 -13.98 -3.43 8.18
C ASP A 59 -13.40 -4.80 7.81
N VAL A 60 -12.74 -5.47 8.75
CA VAL A 60 -12.36 -6.88 8.64
C VAL A 60 -13.29 -7.70 9.53
N VAL A 61 -13.99 -8.64 8.92
CA VAL A 61 -14.95 -9.51 9.61
C VAL A 61 -14.51 -10.97 9.57
N ASP A 62 -14.91 -11.76 10.56
CA ASP A 62 -14.76 -13.23 10.56
C ASP A 62 -15.85 -13.93 9.72
N ALA A 63 -15.82 -15.27 9.69
CA ALA A 63 -16.80 -16.10 8.96
C ALA A 63 -18.26 -15.83 9.34
N SER A 64 -18.53 -15.35 10.56
CA SER A 64 -19.89 -15.04 11.04
C SER A 64 -20.34 -13.62 10.69
N GLY A 65 -19.47 -12.83 10.06
CA GLY A 65 -19.70 -11.42 9.77
C GLY A 65 -19.46 -10.50 10.97
N LYS A 66 -18.83 -11.00 12.05
CA LYS A 66 -18.48 -10.19 13.21
C LYS A 66 -17.17 -9.46 12.97
N SER A 67 -17.15 -8.15 13.24
CA SER A 67 -15.93 -7.35 13.20
C SER A 67 -14.83 -7.93 14.11
N VAL A 68 -13.61 -7.98 13.59
CA VAL A 68 -12.39 -8.34 14.33
C VAL A 68 -11.39 -7.18 14.41
N THR A 69 -11.80 -6.00 13.95
CA THR A 69 -11.01 -4.76 14.00
C THR A 69 -11.06 -4.18 15.40
N ASP A 70 -9.93 -3.66 15.89
CA ASP A 70 -9.90 -2.91 17.13
C ASP A 70 -10.58 -1.55 16.91
N PRO A 71 -11.66 -1.21 17.66
CA PRO A 71 -12.42 0.01 17.45
C PRO A 71 -11.64 1.30 17.75
N ASP A 72 -10.51 1.21 18.45
CA ASP A 72 -9.66 2.37 18.77
C ASP A 72 -8.63 2.65 17.66
N LEU A 73 -8.58 1.84 16.60
CA LEU A 73 -7.69 2.08 15.47
C LEU A 73 -8.13 3.32 14.67
N PRO A 74 -7.17 4.17 14.24
CA PRO A 74 -7.48 5.27 13.35
C PRO A 74 -8.03 4.79 12.02
N ASN A 75 -9.11 5.42 11.55
CA ASN A 75 -9.71 5.14 10.24
C ASN A 75 -8.96 5.79 9.07
N ARG A 76 -7.91 6.58 9.36
CA ARG A 76 -7.07 7.22 8.35
C ARG A 76 -5.63 7.24 8.79
N GLY A 77 -4.75 7.18 7.80
CA GLY A 77 -3.32 7.27 8.04
C GLY A 77 -2.54 7.48 6.76
N TRP A 78 -1.25 7.73 6.94
CA TRP A 78 -0.32 7.91 5.85
C TRP A 78 0.62 6.73 5.75
N SER A 79 0.87 6.28 4.52
CA SER A 79 1.91 5.31 4.23
C SER A 79 2.79 5.81 3.09
N ARG A 80 4.10 5.63 3.23
CA ARG A 80 5.09 5.91 2.19
C ARG A 80 5.41 4.63 1.44
N TYR A 81 5.32 4.70 0.12
CA TYR A 81 5.67 3.59 -0.77
C TYR A 81 6.83 3.98 -1.70
N MET A 82 7.71 3.02 -1.96
CA MET A 82 8.58 3.05 -3.13
C MET A 82 7.95 2.19 -4.21
N VAL A 83 7.72 2.77 -5.38
CA VAL A 83 7.20 2.08 -6.56
C VAL A 83 8.33 2.00 -7.57
N ALA A 84 8.70 0.80 -8.00
CA ALA A 84 9.81 0.56 -8.91
C ALA A 84 9.35 -0.12 -10.20
N ASN A 85 10.03 0.17 -11.32
CA ASN A 85 9.79 -0.50 -12.59
C ASN A 85 11.00 -1.34 -13.03
N TYR A 86 11.03 -2.60 -12.60
CA TYR A 86 12.08 -3.55 -12.99
C TYR A 86 12.03 -3.99 -14.46
N ARG A 87 10.98 -3.63 -15.20
CA ARG A 87 10.77 -3.98 -16.61
C ARG A 87 10.71 -2.75 -17.50
N TYR A 88 11.36 -1.65 -17.09
CA TYR A 88 11.17 -0.36 -17.74
C TYR A 88 11.47 -0.36 -19.24
N ALA A 89 12.47 -1.14 -19.68
CA ALA A 89 12.82 -1.26 -21.10
C ALA A 89 11.75 -1.91 -21.97
N THR A 90 10.90 -2.78 -21.41
CA THR A 90 9.89 -3.54 -22.16
C THR A 90 8.45 -3.17 -21.78
N ALA A 91 8.24 -2.56 -20.61
CA ALA A 91 6.95 -2.16 -20.08
C ALA A 91 7.08 -0.86 -19.25
N PRO A 92 7.41 0.29 -19.88
CA PRO A 92 7.65 1.55 -19.17
C PRO A 92 6.41 2.07 -18.42
N SER A 93 5.21 1.77 -18.92
CA SER A 93 3.94 2.20 -18.32
C SER A 93 3.31 1.17 -17.37
N ASP A 94 3.44 -0.14 -17.67
CA ASP A 94 2.72 -1.19 -16.93
C ASP A 94 3.61 -2.02 -15.98
N GLY A 95 4.91 -1.74 -15.99
CA GLY A 95 5.93 -2.48 -15.24
C GLY A 95 6.05 -2.07 -13.77
N TRP A 96 5.37 -1.00 -13.33
CA TRP A 96 5.47 -0.46 -11.98
C TRP A 96 4.89 -1.40 -10.92
N ARG A 97 5.64 -1.63 -9.85
CA ARG A 97 5.23 -2.45 -8.70
C ARG A 97 5.65 -1.78 -7.40
N VAL A 98 4.85 -1.93 -6.35
CA VAL A 98 5.26 -1.54 -5.00
C VAL A 98 6.45 -2.40 -4.58
N ALA A 99 7.59 -1.76 -4.32
CA ALA A 99 8.82 -2.41 -3.91
C ALA A 99 8.95 -2.44 -2.37
N SER A 100 8.50 -1.39 -1.71
CA SER A 100 8.44 -1.29 -0.25
C SER A 100 7.33 -0.34 0.19
N GLY A 101 6.94 -0.46 1.46
CA GLY A 101 5.96 0.41 2.10
C GLY A 101 6.21 0.50 3.60
N GLN A 102 5.92 1.66 4.19
CA GLN A 102 5.94 1.89 5.63
C GLN A 102 4.87 2.91 6.01
N ASP A 103 4.31 2.78 7.21
CA ASP A 103 3.41 3.79 7.75
C ASP A 103 4.21 4.99 8.24
N LEU A 104 3.61 6.18 8.15
CA LEU A 104 4.20 7.44 8.59
C LEU A 104 3.54 7.87 9.90
N GLU A 105 4.35 8.08 10.93
CA GLU A 105 3.91 8.63 12.22
C GLU A 105 3.66 10.14 12.08
N GLN A 106 2.47 10.50 11.59
CA GLN A 106 2.03 11.88 11.43
C GLN A 106 0.51 11.98 11.54
N ALA A 107 0.01 13.21 11.64
CA ALA A 107 -1.43 13.46 11.65
C ALA A 107 -2.09 12.93 10.36
N PRO A 108 -3.30 12.34 10.43
CA PRO A 108 -4.06 11.95 9.26
C PRO A 108 -4.29 13.14 8.30
N CYS A 109 -4.45 12.85 7.01
CA CYS A 109 -4.89 13.88 6.06
C CYS A 109 -6.28 14.41 6.45
N ALA A 110 -6.53 15.69 6.10
CA ALA A 110 -7.82 16.33 6.34
C ALA A 110 -8.93 15.66 5.52
N ASP A 111 -10.17 15.77 6.00
CA ASP A 111 -11.37 15.50 5.20
C ASP A 111 -11.35 16.38 3.94
N SER A 112 -11.44 15.75 2.77
CA SER A 112 -11.62 16.42 1.48
C SER A 112 -13.07 16.83 1.25
#